data_AF-A0A3L7RX33-F1
#
_entry.id   AF-A0A3L7RX33-F1
#
_cell.length_a   1.000
_cell.length_b   1.000
_cell.length_c   1.000
_cell.angle_alpha   90.00
_cell.angle_beta   90.00
_cell.angle_gamma   90.00
#
_symmetry.space_group_name_H-M   'P 1'
#
loop_
_entity.id
_entity.type
_entity.pdbx_description
1 polymer ?
#
loop_
_entity_poly.entity_id
_entity_poly.type
_entity_poly.pdbx_seq_one_letter_code
_entity_poly.pdbx_strand_id
1 'polypeptide(L)'
;MKTIVRIVLLSVVAFVTSMSDLQAAGPGGCPPWRPCGPGNSFGGNRFLPQGGFGADFRPSCATHDACLASGRSRRECDRAFYNSMNCACESSRHPFLCRVRAFRYYAGVRMFGGLYY
;
A
#
# COMPACT_ATOMS: atom_id res chain seq x y z
N MET A 1 5.62 21.29 43.50
CA MET A 1 5.08 20.13 42.76
C MET A 1 4.00 20.48 41.75
N LYS A 2 2.93 21.21 42.10
CA LYS A 2 1.81 21.55 41.17
C LYS A 2 2.25 22.30 39.88
N THR A 3 3.25 23.17 39.97
CA THR A 3 3.78 23.95 38.82
C THR A 3 4.54 23.07 37.83
N ILE A 4 5.32 22.11 38.32
CA ILE A 4 6.09 21.16 37.50
C ILE A 4 5.14 20.25 36.72
N VAL A 5 4.08 19.75 37.38
CA VAL A 5 3.06 18.91 36.73
C VAL A 5 2.34 19.65 35.61
N ARG A 6 2.06 20.96 35.78
CA ARG A 6 1.45 21.80 34.74
C ARG A 6 2.40 22.04 33.56
N ILE A 7 3.68 22.31 33.82
CA ILE A 7 4.68 22.52 32.76
C ILE A 7 4.86 21.23 31.95
N VAL A 8 4.94 20.08 32.62
CA VAL A 8 5.04 18.77 31.97
C VAL A 8 3.79 18.50 31.11
N LEU A 9 2.58 18.70 31.65
CA LEU A 9 1.34 18.53 30.89
C LEU A 9 1.27 19.45 29.67
N LEU A 10 1.63 20.72 29.80
CA LEU A 10 1.64 21.66 28.68
C LEU A 10 2.66 21.28 27.60
N SER A 11 3.85 20.82 28.01
CA SER A 11 4.88 20.35 27.08
C SER A 11 4.47 19.06 26.34
N VAL A 12 3.80 18.12 27.03
CA VAL A 12 3.28 16.90 26.41
C VAL A 12 2.16 17.22 25.42
N VAL A 13 1.21 18.10 25.79
CA VAL A 13 0.12 18.54 24.90
C VAL A 13 0.67 19.24 23.65
N ALA A 14 1.65 20.13 23.80
CA ALA A 14 2.30 20.79 22.66
C ALA A 14 3.03 19.79 21.73
N PHE A 15 3.59 18.71 22.29
CA PHE A 15 4.26 17.68 21.51
C PHE A 15 3.28 16.82 20.70
N VAL A 16 2.09 16.49 21.25
CA VAL A 16 1.06 15.74 20.50
C VAL A 16 0.33 16.58 19.45
N THR A 17 0.21 17.90 19.64
CA THR A 17 -0.41 18.78 18.62
C THR A 17 0.50 19.12 17.45
N SER A 18 1.81 18.83 17.55
CA SER A 18 2.81 19.10 16.50
C SER A 18 3.00 17.92 15.53
N MET A 19 2.19 16.85 15.65
CA MET A 19 2.26 15.63 14.82
C MET A 19 1.28 15.65 13.63
N SER A 20 0.71 16.80 13.31
CA SER A 20 -0.15 16.98 12.14
C SER A 20 0.68 17.54 10.99
N ASP A 21 0.50 16.98 9.79
CA ASP A 21 1.07 17.42 8.50
C ASP A 21 2.40 16.79 8.02
N LEU A 22 2.55 15.47 8.19
CA LEU A 22 3.18 14.70 7.11
C LEU A 22 2.14 14.44 6.01
N GLN A 23 1.83 15.51 5.27
CA GLN A 23 1.02 15.45 4.06
C GLN A 23 1.74 14.54 3.09
N ALA A 24 1.09 13.43 2.87
CA ALA A 24 1.59 12.39 2.04
C ALA A 24 1.26 12.85 0.55
N ALA A 25 2.17 12.65 -0.46
CA ALA A 25 1.98 12.76 -1.94
C ALA A 25 2.02 11.45 -2.86
N GLY A 26 1.06 10.55 -2.73
CA GLY A 26 0.28 9.78 -3.73
C GLY A 26 -1.22 10.17 -3.62
N PRO A 27 -2.23 9.37 -4.03
CA PRO A 27 -3.67 9.75 -3.96
C PRO A 27 -4.29 9.98 -2.54
N GLY A 28 -3.45 10.20 -1.52
CA GLY A 28 -3.77 10.35 -0.09
C GLY A 28 -2.48 10.33 0.77
N GLY A 29 -1.51 11.16 0.45
CA GLY A 29 -0.44 10.62 -0.35
C GLY A 29 0.79 9.85 0.17
N CYS A 30 0.76 8.55 0.15
CA CYS A 30 1.94 7.81 0.58
C CYS A 30 3.16 7.89 -0.40
N PRO A 31 4.43 7.82 0.10
CA PRO A 31 5.63 7.73 -0.75
C PRO A 31 5.59 6.52 -1.69
N PRO A 32 6.23 6.57 -2.87
CA PRO A 32 6.21 5.51 -3.89
C PRO A 32 6.86 4.19 -3.45
N TRP A 33 7.52 4.16 -2.29
CA TRP A 33 8.16 2.98 -1.71
C TRP A 33 7.25 2.16 -0.78
N ARG A 34 5.97 2.52 -0.62
CA ARG A 34 5.09 1.77 0.29
C ARG A 34 4.81 0.35 -0.21
N PRO A 35 4.66 -0.59 0.74
CA PRO A 35 4.22 -1.93 0.42
C PRO A 35 2.75 -1.99 -0.03
N CYS A 36 2.44 -2.88 -1.00
CA CYS A 36 1.17 -2.86 -1.74
C CYS A 36 -0.06 -2.83 -0.83
N GLY A 37 -0.96 -1.84 -1.01
CA GLY A 37 -2.17 -1.62 -0.22
C GLY A 37 -2.14 -0.31 0.61
N PRO A 38 -3.29 0.14 1.15
CA PRO A 38 -3.37 1.32 1.99
C PRO A 38 -2.56 1.07 3.26
N GLY A 39 -1.48 1.82 3.46
CA GLY A 39 -0.43 1.58 4.46
C GLY A 39 -0.85 1.72 5.94
N ASN A 40 -2.10 1.46 6.25
CA ASN A 40 -2.80 1.57 7.52
C ASN A 40 -3.38 0.22 8.00
N SER A 41 -3.05 -0.90 7.35
CA SER A 41 -3.31 -2.25 7.86
C SER A 41 -2.39 -2.56 9.07
N PHE A 42 -2.92 -3.18 10.12
CA PHE A 42 -2.16 -3.54 11.35
C PHE A 42 -1.09 -4.58 11.00
N GLY A 43 0.18 -4.17 10.92
CA GLY A 43 1.29 -4.99 10.37
C GLY A 43 1.72 -4.63 8.94
N GLY A 44 1.00 -3.68 8.32
CA GLY A 44 1.44 -2.77 7.27
C GLY A 44 2.23 -3.40 6.13
N ASN A 45 1.65 -4.38 5.44
CA ASN A 45 2.17 -5.02 4.23
C ASN A 45 3.66 -5.45 4.29
N ARG A 46 4.26 -5.53 5.50
CA ARG A 46 5.67 -5.85 5.73
C ARG A 46 6.02 -7.25 5.25
N PHE A 47 5.04 -8.14 5.32
CA PHE A 47 5.15 -9.53 4.88
C PHE A 47 4.68 -9.74 3.45
N LEU A 48 4.24 -8.68 2.76
CA LEU A 48 3.77 -8.76 1.39
C LEU A 48 4.97 -8.59 0.45
N PRO A 49 5.34 -9.61 -0.34
CA PRO A 49 6.47 -9.50 -1.26
C PRO A 49 6.33 -8.34 -2.26
N GLN A 50 7.28 -7.43 -2.33
CA GLN A 50 7.15 -6.23 -3.16
C GLN A 50 7.38 -6.45 -4.67
N GLY A 51 7.63 -7.69 -5.06
CA GLY A 51 7.99 -8.07 -6.41
C GLY A 51 8.10 -9.58 -6.57
N GLY A 52 8.56 -10.06 -7.72
CA GLY A 52 8.72 -11.48 -8.02
C GLY A 52 9.91 -11.74 -8.94
N PHE A 53 10.92 -12.49 -8.46
CA PHE A 53 12.04 -12.95 -9.28
C PHE A 53 12.77 -11.83 -10.06
N GLY A 54 12.88 -10.63 -9.46
CA GLY A 54 13.49 -9.45 -10.07
C GLY A 54 12.48 -8.47 -10.69
N ALA A 55 11.21 -8.86 -10.89
CA ALA A 55 10.15 -7.91 -11.23
C ALA A 55 9.72 -7.08 -10.02
N ASP A 56 9.42 -5.82 -10.26
CA ASP A 56 8.85 -4.90 -9.27
C ASP A 56 7.34 -4.77 -9.47
N PHE A 57 6.56 -5.09 -8.43
CA PHE A 57 5.09 -5.00 -8.48
C PHE A 57 4.55 -3.73 -7.83
N ARG A 58 5.41 -2.89 -7.22
CA ARG A 58 4.99 -1.62 -6.62
C ARG A 58 4.23 -0.70 -7.59
N PRO A 59 4.64 -0.53 -8.87
CA PRO A 59 3.90 0.31 -9.81
C PRO A 59 2.49 -0.24 -10.09
N SER A 60 2.37 -1.57 -10.21
CA SER A 60 1.07 -2.24 -10.41
C SER A 60 0.14 -2.02 -9.22
N CYS A 61 0.67 -2.12 -8.00
CA CYS A 61 -0.10 -1.88 -6.78
C CYS A 61 -0.56 -0.42 -6.65
N ALA A 62 0.31 0.56 -6.92
CA ALA A 62 -0.06 1.97 -6.88
C ALA A 62 -1.18 2.30 -7.90
N THR A 63 -1.14 1.68 -9.08
CA THR A 63 -2.17 1.84 -10.11
C THR A 63 -3.50 1.17 -9.69
N HIS A 64 -3.43 0.02 -9.01
CA HIS A 64 -4.61 -0.67 -8.47
C HIS A 64 -5.30 0.15 -7.40
N ASP A 65 -4.54 0.67 -6.42
CA ASP A 65 -5.06 1.52 -5.35
C ASP A 65 -5.71 2.79 -5.93
N ALA A 66 -5.07 3.43 -6.92
CA ALA A 66 -5.63 4.59 -7.62
C ALA A 66 -6.92 4.26 -8.40
N CYS A 67 -6.99 3.07 -9.03
CA CYS A 67 -8.20 2.60 -9.72
C CYS A 67 -9.36 2.36 -8.76
N LEU A 68 -9.08 1.78 -7.59
CA LEU A 68 -10.10 1.59 -6.55
C LEU A 68 -10.59 2.95 -6.01
N ALA A 69 -9.68 3.90 -5.79
CA ALA A 69 -10.01 5.24 -5.35
C ALA A 69 -10.83 6.05 -6.38
N SER A 70 -10.73 5.73 -7.67
CA SER A 70 -11.48 6.43 -8.72
C SER A 70 -12.96 6.02 -8.82
N GLY A 71 -13.42 5.09 -7.98
CA GLY A 71 -14.80 4.58 -8.01
C GLY A 71 -15.11 3.65 -9.19
N ARG A 72 -14.08 3.15 -9.90
CA ARG A 72 -14.27 2.13 -10.95
C ARG A 72 -14.66 0.79 -10.34
N SER A 73 -15.21 -0.09 -11.17
CA SER A 73 -15.58 -1.42 -10.70
C SER A 73 -14.34 -2.17 -10.20
N ARG A 74 -14.41 -2.71 -8.99
CA ARG A 74 -13.28 -3.45 -8.40
C ARG A 74 -12.82 -4.60 -9.29
N ARG A 75 -13.74 -5.31 -9.95
CA ARG A 75 -13.40 -6.39 -10.89
C ARG A 75 -12.52 -5.90 -12.04
N GLU A 76 -12.78 -4.71 -12.55
CA GLU A 76 -11.98 -4.11 -13.62
C GLU A 76 -10.60 -3.71 -13.10
N CYS A 77 -10.53 -3.07 -11.92
CA CYS A 77 -9.26 -2.73 -11.28
C CYS A 77 -8.42 -3.97 -10.99
N ASP A 78 -9.01 -5.04 -10.44
CA ASP A 78 -8.32 -6.30 -10.16
C ASP A 78 -7.77 -6.94 -11.44
N ARG A 79 -8.52 -6.87 -12.55
CA ARG A 79 -8.07 -7.37 -13.87
C ARG A 79 -6.92 -6.56 -14.43
N ALA A 80 -7.01 -5.22 -14.37
CA ALA A 80 -5.94 -4.32 -14.81
C ALA A 80 -4.66 -4.53 -13.97
N PHE A 81 -4.83 -4.75 -12.66
CA PHE A 81 -3.74 -5.08 -11.74
C PHE A 81 -3.01 -6.37 -12.13
N TYR A 82 -3.75 -7.45 -12.40
CA TYR A 82 -3.16 -8.71 -12.85
C TYR A 82 -2.37 -8.57 -14.16
N ASN A 83 -2.93 -7.86 -15.14
CA ASN A 83 -2.26 -7.62 -16.41
C ASN A 83 -0.97 -6.80 -16.24
N SER A 84 -1.01 -5.74 -15.43
CA SER A 84 0.16 -4.92 -15.15
C SER A 84 1.32 -5.72 -14.53
N MET A 85 1.02 -6.60 -13.55
CA MET A 85 2.04 -7.48 -12.97
C MET A 85 2.60 -8.47 -13.98
N ASN A 86 1.77 -9.00 -14.89
CA ASN A 86 2.24 -9.92 -15.94
C ASN A 86 3.19 -9.23 -16.92
N CYS A 87 2.95 -7.96 -17.27
CA CYS A 87 3.90 -7.16 -18.05
C CYS A 87 5.22 -6.96 -17.31
N ALA A 88 5.17 -6.67 -16.00
CA ALA A 88 6.38 -6.57 -15.17
C ALA A 88 7.17 -7.89 -15.11
N CYS A 89 6.49 -9.04 -15.27
CA CYS A 89 7.15 -10.34 -15.29
C CYS A 89 7.94 -10.64 -16.56
N GLU A 90 7.73 -9.91 -17.65
CA GLU A 90 8.47 -10.12 -18.92
C GLU A 90 9.95 -9.81 -18.77
N SER A 91 10.30 -8.84 -17.93
CA SER A 91 11.70 -8.47 -17.61
C SER A 91 12.28 -9.20 -16.40
N SER A 92 11.55 -10.17 -15.83
CA SER A 92 12.00 -10.92 -14.65
C SER A 92 12.99 -12.04 -15.00
N ARG A 93 13.82 -12.44 -14.02
CA ARG A 93 14.77 -13.55 -14.18
C ARG A 93 14.06 -14.91 -14.37
N HIS A 94 12.84 -15.04 -13.87
CA HIS A 94 12.03 -16.24 -13.98
C HIS A 94 10.56 -15.88 -14.32
N PRO A 95 10.24 -15.61 -15.60
CA PRO A 95 8.92 -15.11 -16.02
C PRO A 95 7.76 -15.99 -15.59
N PHE A 96 7.90 -17.32 -15.67
CA PHE A 96 6.87 -18.25 -15.25
C PHE A 96 6.55 -18.13 -13.75
N LEU A 97 7.56 -18.17 -12.88
CA LEU A 97 7.37 -18.08 -11.44
C LEU A 97 6.88 -16.70 -11.01
N CYS A 98 7.30 -15.65 -11.73
CA CYS A 98 6.78 -14.31 -11.54
C CYS A 98 5.27 -14.25 -11.83
N ARG A 99 4.79 -14.83 -12.93
CA ARG A 99 3.36 -14.88 -13.27
C ARG A 99 2.55 -15.69 -12.26
N VAL A 100 3.10 -16.79 -11.74
CA VAL A 100 2.47 -17.55 -10.63
C VAL A 100 2.32 -16.66 -9.39
N ARG A 101 3.33 -15.85 -9.07
CA ARG A 101 3.23 -14.87 -7.97
C ARG A 101 2.19 -13.78 -8.29
N ALA A 102 2.17 -13.22 -9.51
CA ALA A 102 1.17 -12.25 -9.93
C ALA A 102 -0.26 -12.79 -9.79
N PHE A 103 -0.48 -14.07 -10.11
CA PHE A 103 -1.76 -14.73 -9.92
C PHE A 103 -2.16 -14.82 -8.44
N ARG A 104 -1.22 -15.12 -7.53
CA ARG A 104 -1.50 -15.12 -6.08
C ARG A 104 -1.95 -13.75 -5.57
N TYR A 105 -1.35 -12.67 -6.09
CA TYR A 105 -1.75 -11.30 -5.76
C TYR A 105 -3.16 -11.00 -6.25
N TYR A 106 -3.44 -11.33 -7.51
CA TYR A 106 -4.78 -11.20 -8.08
C TYR A 106 -5.84 -12.00 -7.29
N ALA A 107 -5.53 -13.25 -6.94
CA ALA A 107 -6.41 -14.08 -6.13
C ALA A 107 -6.64 -13.48 -4.74
N GLY A 108 -5.59 -12.94 -4.10
CA GLY A 108 -5.67 -12.24 -2.83
C GLY A 108 -6.61 -11.03 -2.86
N VAL A 109 -6.45 -10.13 -3.84
CA VAL A 109 -7.35 -8.97 -3.96
C VAL A 109 -8.78 -9.37 -4.30
N ARG A 110 -8.99 -10.45 -5.04
CA ARG A 110 -10.34 -10.98 -5.35
C ARG A 110 -11.04 -11.56 -4.12
N MET A 111 -10.32 -12.28 -3.26
CA MET A 111 -10.87 -12.91 -2.05
C MET A 111 -11.03 -11.93 -0.89
N PHE A 112 -10.01 -11.09 -0.63
CA PHE A 112 -9.93 -10.29 0.60
C PHE A 112 -10.10 -8.79 0.39
N GLY A 113 -10.01 -8.28 -0.85
CA GLY A 113 -10.11 -6.85 -1.13
C GLY A 113 -11.48 -6.21 -0.86
N GLY A 114 -12.45 -6.96 -0.33
CA GLY A 114 -13.79 -6.47 0.04
C GLY A 114 -14.02 -6.45 1.55
N LEU A 115 -12.99 -6.80 2.31
CA LEU A 115 -12.99 -6.69 3.77
C LEU A 115 -12.48 -5.31 4.23
N TYR A 116 -11.99 -4.49 3.30
CA TYR A 116 -11.33 -3.20 3.56
C TYR A 116 -12.02 -2.01 2.88
N TYR A 117 -13.19 -2.24 2.27
CA TYR A 117 -14.11 -1.26 1.71
C TYR A 117 -15.54 -1.67 2.08
#